data_AF-A0A1V5USH1-F1
#
_entry.id   AF-A0A1V5USH1-F1
#
_cell.length_a   1.000
_cell.length_b   1.000
_cell.length_c   1.000
_cell.angle_alpha   90.00
_cell.angle_beta   90.00
_cell.angle_gamma   90.00
#
_symmetry.space_group_name_H-M   'P 1'
#
loop_
_entity.id
_entity.type
_entity.pdbx_description
1 polymer ?
#
loop_
_entity_poly.entity_id
_entity_poly.type
_entity_poly.pdbx_seq_one_letter_code
_entity_poly.pdbx_strand_id
1 'polypeptide(L)'
;MFIGDLGEVKNIVEYMFWDSNVDWIIYRSDDGSTWTLHTFRSAGTGCTDGGDQHAGSFSARYIKVIRGTSAWCGDGNVIRMKISGNSATHTTAPTQIDGGANFWQWESFTDSKTTPANTSVSYRYRTSANGTDWTSWVGSIGSVTSRTGDDSNNPTKYRYLQIEATLSNTDGASTPTIDSYTIGYHTNQKPNAPTAMTAVVN
;
A
#
# COMPACT_ATOMS: atom_id res chain seq x y z
N MET A 1 -20.62 0.55 -22.07
CA MET A 1 -20.38 0.02 -20.71
C MET A 1 -18.89 -0.13 -20.54
N PHE A 2 -18.35 0.30 -19.41
CA PHE A 2 -16.94 0.16 -19.05
C PHE A 2 -16.82 -0.64 -17.75
N ILE A 3 -15.82 -1.51 -17.65
CA ILE A 3 -15.42 -2.20 -16.42
C ILE A 3 -13.92 -2.04 -16.25
N GLY A 4 -13.48 -1.58 -15.08
CA GLY A 4 -12.06 -1.47 -14.71
C GLY A 4 -11.74 -2.27 -13.44
N ASP A 5 -10.56 -2.88 -13.41
CA ASP A 5 -9.93 -3.49 -12.23
C ASP A 5 -8.82 -2.55 -11.72
N LEU A 6 -8.83 -2.24 -10.43
CA LEU A 6 -7.85 -1.39 -9.76
C LEU A 6 -6.67 -2.19 -9.17
N GLY A 7 -6.65 -3.51 -9.39
CA GLY A 7 -5.64 -4.45 -8.91
C GLY A 7 -5.87 -4.91 -7.47
N GLU A 8 -6.34 -4.01 -6.61
CA GLU A 8 -6.74 -4.28 -5.23
C GLU A 8 -7.90 -3.36 -4.80
N VAL A 9 -8.48 -3.62 -3.63
CA VAL A 9 -9.53 -2.74 -3.08
C VAL A 9 -8.91 -1.39 -2.71
N LYS A 10 -9.35 -0.33 -3.38
CA LYS A 10 -8.91 1.05 -3.15
C LYS A 10 -10.04 1.87 -2.56
N ASN A 11 -9.72 2.76 -1.63
CA ASN A 11 -10.64 3.83 -1.23
C ASN A 11 -10.56 4.93 -2.30
N ILE A 12 -11.60 5.02 -3.12
CA ILE A 12 -11.78 6.00 -4.17
C ILE A 12 -12.47 7.20 -3.54
N VAL A 13 -11.89 8.39 -3.67
CA VAL A 13 -12.42 9.60 -3.01
C VAL A 13 -12.97 10.62 -3.99
N GLU A 14 -12.53 10.55 -5.24
CA GLU A 14 -12.96 11.43 -6.31
C GLU A 14 -13.05 10.62 -7.60
N TYR A 15 -14.12 10.86 -8.35
CA TYR A 15 -14.22 10.47 -9.74
C TYR A 15 -14.81 11.61 -10.56
N MET A 16 -14.31 11.74 -11.79
CA MET A 16 -14.68 12.82 -12.68
C MET A 16 -14.94 12.24 -14.07
N PHE A 17 -16.08 12.62 -14.64
CA PHE A 17 -16.45 12.31 -16.02
C PHE A 17 -16.45 13.59 -16.85
N TRP A 18 -15.71 13.55 -17.95
CA TRP A 18 -15.65 14.67 -18.90
C TRP A 18 -16.70 14.44 -19.99
N ASP A 19 -17.96 14.73 -19.66
CA ASP A 19 -19.10 15.03 -20.53
C ASP A 19 -20.35 15.12 -19.62
N SER A 20 -20.97 16.29 -19.54
CA SER A 20 -22.11 16.60 -18.65
C SER A 20 -23.45 16.17 -19.24
N ASN A 21 -23.48 15.62 -20.46
CA ASN A 21 -24.72 15.49 -21.22
C ASN A 21 -25.33 14.08 -21.22
N VAL A 22 -24.78 13.16 -20.43
CA VAL A 22 -25.29 11.79 -20.31
C VAL A 22 -25.56 11.41 -18.86
N ASP A 23 -26.67 10.70 -18.65
CA ASP A 23 -26.85 9.93 -17.44
C ASP A 23 -25.73 8.89 -17.31
N TRP A 24 -25.28 8.66 -16.10
CA TRP A 24 -24.39 7.53 -15.84
C TRP A 24 -24.69 6.90 -14.49
N ILE A 25 -24.38 5.61 -14.42
CA ILE A 25 -24.55 4.76 -13.25
C ILE A 25 -23.19 4.16 -12.92
N ILE A 26 -22.74 4.31 -11.69
CA ILE A 26 -21.53 3.68 -11.18
C ILE A 26 -21.91 2.53 -10.28
N TYR A 27 -21.39 1.36 -10.59
CA TYR A 27 -21.39 0.20 -9.69
C TYR A 27 -19.97 -0.05 -9.20
N ARG A 28 -19.89 -0.60 -7.99
CA ARG A 28 -18.66 -1.07 -7.36
C ARG A 28 -18.72 -2.54 -7.03
N SER A 29 -17.57 -3.19 -6.96
CA SER A 29 -17.42 -4.57 -6.56
C SER A 29 -16.03 -4.81 -5.96
N ASP A 30 -15.93 -5.68 -4.95
CA ASP A 30 -14.64 -6.09 -4.36
C ASP A 30 -14.15 -7.42 -4.98
N ASP A 31 -15.07 -8.23 -5.51
CA ASP A 31 -14.85 -9.60 -5.98
C ASP A 31 -14.97 -9.76 -7.52
N GLY A 32 -15.56 -8.79 -8.20
CA GLY A 32 -15.83 -8.80 -9.64
C GLY A 32 -17.16 -9.48 -10.02
N SER A 33 -17.79 -10.20 -9.08
CA SER A 33 -19.05 -10.92 -9.28
C SER A 33 -20.26 -10.18 -8.72
N THR A 34 -20.13 -9.57 -7.55
CA THR A 34 -21.22 -8.90 -6.84
C THR A 34 -21.12 -7.40 -7.06
N TRP A 35 -22.15 -6.81 -7.68
CA TRP A 35 -22.15 -5.40 -8.06
C TRP A 35 -23.16 -4.60 -7.26
N THR A 36 -22.67 -3.63 -6.50
CA THR A 36 -23.48 -2.73 -5.70
C THR A 36 -23.53 -1.37 -6.39
N LEU A 37 -24.73 -0.80 -6.55
CA LEU A 37 -24.90 0.57 -7.02
C LEU A 37 -24.19 1.52 -6.06
N HIS A 38 -23.23 2.30 -6.57
CA HIS A 38 -22.59 3.34 -5.79
C HIS A 38 -23.35 4.66 -5.94
N THR A 39 -23.55 5.11 -7.17
CA THR A 39 -24.25 6.37 -7.44
C THR A 39 -24.88 6.35 -8.83
N PHE A 40 -25.86 7.23 -8.99
CA PHE A 40 -26.50 7.56 -10.25
C PHE A 40 -26.47 9.07 -10.41
N ARG A 41 -26.09 9.54 -11.59
CA ARG A 41 -26.26 10.93 -11.98
C ARG A 41 -27.24 11.00 -13.14
N SER A 42 -28.24 11.86 -12.98
CA SER A 42 -29.09 12.29 -14.08
C SER A 42 -28.47 13.54 -14.73
N ALA A 43 -28.26 13.51 -16.05
CA ALA A 43 -28.00 14.71 -16.81
C ALA A 43 -29.23 15.62 -16.66
N GLY A 44 -29.04 16.82 -16.11
CA GLY A 44 -30.11 17.81 -16.03
C GLY A 44 -30.64 18.19 -17.42
N THR A 45 -31.61 19.11 -17.48
CA THR A 45 -32.24 19.53 -18.73
C THR A 45 -31.36 20.38 -19.67
N GLY A 46 -30.09 20.64 -19.31
CA GLY A 46 -29.20 21.53 -20.05
C GLY A 46 -27.98 20.81 -20.61
N CYS A 47 -27.74 20.96 -21.92
CA CYS A 47 -26.57 20.43 -22.62
C CYS A 47 -25.36 21.38 -22.50
N THR A 48 -24.85 21.63 -21.29
CA THR A 48 -23.73 22.56 -21.09
C THR A 48 -22.44 21.82 -20.89
N ASP A 49 -21.50 21.93 -21.82
CA ASP A 49 -20.16 21.32 -21.73
C ASP A 49 -19.42 21.80 -20.47
N GLY A 50 -19.26 20.91 -19.49
CA GLY A 50 -18.50 21.14 -18.28
C GLY A 50 -18.25 19.80 -17.61
N GLY A 51 -17.00 19.50 -17.24
CA GLY A 51 -16.69 18.26 -16.53
C GLY A 51 -17.49 18.19 -15.24
N ASP A 52 -18.25 17.10 -15.04
CA ASP A 52 -19.01 16.91 -13.81
C ASP A 52 -18.11 16.23 -12.78
N GLN A 53 -17.83 16.95 -11.70
CA GLN A 53 -17.06 16.47 -10.57
C GLN A 53 -18.01 15.99 -9.49
N HIS A 54 -17.98 14.71 -9.18
CA HIS A 54 -18.74 14.16 -8.07
C HIS A 54 -17.80 13.78 -6.94
N ALA A 55 -17.96 14.46 -5.82
CA ALA A 55 -17.36 14.07 -4.57
C ALA A 55 -18.18 12.92 -3.97
N GLY A 56 -17.54 11.79 -3.74
CA GLY A 56 -18.15 10.63 -3.11
C GLY A 56 -17.10 9.56 -2.87
N SER A 57 -16.89 9.20 -1.59
CA SER A 57 -15.91 8.19 -1.24
C SER A 57 -16.51 6.78 -1.23
N PHE A 58 -15.85 5.81 -1.85
CA PHE A 58 -16.18 4.40 -1.72
C PHE A 58 -14.96 3.49 -1.87
N SER A 59 -15.00 2.33 -1.21
CA SER A 59 -14.03 1.27 -1.45
C SER A 59 -14.51 0.33 -2.57
N ALA A 60 -13.61 0.00 -3.49
CA ALA A 60 -13.86 -1.00 -4.53
C ALA A 60 -12.54 -1.54 -5.09
N ARG A 61 -12.54 -2.78 -5.58
CA ARG A 61 -11.50 -3.27 -6.49
C ARG A 61 -11.90 -3.07 -7.95
N TYR A 62 -13.16 -3.32 -8.27
CA TYR A 62 -13.70 -3.19 -9.62
C TYR A 62 -14.74 -2.08 -9.67
N ILE A 63 -14.71 -1.32 -10.76
CA ILE A 63 -15.72 -0.30 -11.05
C ILE A 63 -16.37 -0.63 -12.38
N LYS A 64 -17.69 -0.46 -12.44
CA LYS A 64 -18.46 -0.57 -13.68
C LYS A 64 -19.22 0.72 -13.90
N VAL A 65 -19.06 1.31 -15.07
CA VAL A 65 -19.74 2.53 -15.49
C VAL A 65 -20.68 2.19 -16.65
N ILE A 66 -21.96 2.48 -16.44
CA ILE A 66 -23.02 2.26 -17.42
C ILE A 66 -23.59 3.61 -17.82
N ARG A 67 -23.79 3.82 -19.12
CA ARG A 67 -24.53 4.97 -19.65
C ARG A 67 -26.01 4.79 -19.31
N GLY A 68 -26.64 5.80 -18.73
CA GLY A 68 -28.09 5.80 -18.51
C GLY A 68 -28.86 6.10 -19.79
N THR A 69 -30.19 6.08 -19.70
CA THR A 69 -31.07 6.08 -20.88
C THR A 69 -31.50 7.48 -21.33
N SER A 70 -31.34 8.53 -20.52
CA SER A 70 -31.69 9.88 -20.94
C SER A 70 -30.44 10.61 -21.47
N ALA A 71 -30.43 10.84 -22.78
CA ALA A 71 -29.48 11.74 -23.42
C ALA A 71 -30.30 12.66 -24.32
N TRP A 72 -30.64 13.84 -23.82
CA TRP A 72 -31.29 14.88 -24.59
C TRP A 72 -30.35 15.52 -25.63
N CYS A 73 -29.05 15.18 -25.58
CA CYS A 73 -27.97 15.89 -26.27
C CYS A 73 -27.08 14.99 -27.16
N GLY A 74 -27.56 13.83 -27.61
CA GLY A 74 -26.82 12.95 -28.52
C GLY A 74 -25.88 11.94 -27.84
N ASP A 75 -25.03 11.29 -28.65
CA ASP A 75 -24.11 10.25 -28.20
C ASP A 75 -22.90 10.80 -27.44
N GLY A 76 -23.09 11.08 -26.16
CA GLY A 76 -22.00 11.36 -25.23
C GLY A 76 -21.18 10.11 -24.96
N ASN A 77 -19.85 10.26 -25.04
CA ASN A 77 -18.89 9.23 -24.66
C ASN A 77 -18.30 9.58 -23.29
N VAL A 78 -18.01 8.58 -22.46
CA VAL A 78 -17.10 8.79 -21.33
C VAL A 78 -15.70 8.91 -21.90
N ILE A 79 -15.23 10.15 -22.10
CA ILE A 79 -13.93 10.40 -22.74
C ILE A 79 -12.78 10.18 -21.76
N ARG A 80 -12.99 10.51 -20.47
CA ARG A 80 -11.99 10.38 -19.41
C ARG A 80 -12.65 10.02 -18.08
N MET A 81 -11.99 9.13 -17.36
CA MET A 81 -12.29 8.79 -15.98
C MET A 81 -11.02 8.98 -15.16
N LYS A 82 -11.08 9.83 -14.13
CA LYS A 82 -10.05 9.92 -13.09
C LYS A 82 -10.57 9.18 -11.86
N ILE A 83 -9.72 8.38 -11.24
CA ILE A 83 -9.98 7.71 -9.97
C ILE A 83 -8.81 8.08 -9.07
N SER A 84 -9.06 8.80 -7.98
CA SER A 84 -8.02 9.08 -6.98
C SER A 84 -8.33 8.34 -5.69
N GLY A 85 -7.27 7.86 -5.04
CA GLY A 85 -7.36 7.26 -3.72
C GLY A 85 -6.46 7.98 -2.72
N ASN A 86 -6.89 7.98 -1.47
CA ASN A 86 -6.24 8.68 -0.37
C ASN A 86 -5.26 7.80 0.41
N SER A 87 -5.07 6.55 -0.01
CA SER A 87 -4.16 5.61 0.65
C SER A 87 -3.55 4.61 -0.34
N ALA A 88 -2.30 4.23 -0.09
CA ALA A 88 -1.60 3.15 -0.78
C ALA A 88 -0.83 2.31 0.24
N THR A 89 -0.83 0.99 0.05
CA THR A 89 -0.11 0.06 0.92
C THR A 89 0.96 -0.66 0.11
N HIS A 90 2.15 -0.81 0.68
CA HIS A 90 3.25 -1.58 0.13
C HIS A 90 3.71 -2.60 1.17
N THR A 91 3.84 -3.86 0.79
CA THR A 91 4.37 -4.93 1.64
C THR A 91 5.59 -5.55 0.98
N THR A 92 6.68 -5.67 1.74
CA THR A 92 7.90 -6.34 1.24
C THR A 92 7.63 -7.81 0.93
N ALA A 93 8.34 -8.38 -0.05
CA ALA A 93 8.19 -9.79 -0.37
C ALA A 93 8.65 -10.68 0.81
N PRO A 94 8.08 -11.90 0.98
CA PRO A 94 8.27 -12.73 2.18
C PRO A 94 9.71 -13.00 2.59
N THR A 95 10.62 -13.19 1.64
CA THR A 95 12.04 -13.48 1.92
C THR A 95 12.98 -12.33 1.53
N GLN A 96 12.42 -11.15 1.28
CA GLN A 96 13.20 -9.99 0.84
C GLN A 96 14.15 -9.49 1.94
N ILE A 97 13.76 -9.59 3.21
CA ILE A 97 14.56 -9.19 4.36
C ILE A 97 14.87 -10.46 5.17
N ASP A 98 16.11 -10.91 5.09
CA ASP A 98 16.63 -12.11 5.76
C ASP A 98 17.88 -11.73 6.57
N GLY A 99 17.83 -11.97 7.89
CA GLY A 99 18.96 -11.74 8.79
C GLY A 99 20.09 -12.79 8.66
N GLY A 100 19.89 -13.81 7.83
CA GLY A 100 20.86 -14.86 7.53
C GLY A 100 20.97 -15.93 8.62
N ALA A 101 21.92 -16.84 8.44
CA ALA A 101 22.11 -17.99 9.34
C ALA A 101 22.53 -17.59 10.77
N ASN A 102 23.30 -16.50 10.90
CA ASN A 102 23.82 -16.01 12.17
C ASN A 102 22.88 -15.00 12.87
N PHE A 103 21.68 -14.78 12.33
CA PHE A 103 20.68 -13.86 12.89
C PHE A 103 20.45 -14.11 14.38
N TRP A 104 20.19 -13.03 15.11
CA TRP A 104 19.86 -13.08 16.53
C TRP A 104 18.65 -12.22 16.91
N GLN A 105 18.64 -10.95 16.52
CA GLN A 105 17.52 -10.04 16.79
C GLN A 105 17.46 -8.88 15.80
N TRP A 106 16.24 -8.43 15.50
CA TRP A 106 15.99 -7.15 14.85
C TRP A 106 16.11 -6.03 15.89
N GLU A 107 16.79 -4.94 15.57
CA GLU A 107 17.13 -3.90 16.55
C GLU A 107 16.53 -2.55 16.22
N SER A 108 16.66 -2.12 14.96
CA SER A 108 16.26 -0.77 14.57
C SER A 108 15.65 -0.72 13.18
N PHE A 109 14.82 0.29 12.99
CA PHE A 109 14.23 0.68 11.72
C PHE A 109 14.45 2.18 11.59
N THR A 110 15.01 2.61 10.46
CA THR A 110 15.15 4.03 10.15
C THR A 110 14.76 4.24 8.70
N ASP A 111 13.82 5.14 8.46
CA ASP A 111 13.34 5.46 7.12
C ASP A 111 13.82 6.83 6.64
N SER A 112 13.87 6.95 5.31
CA SER A 112 13.99 8.21 4.59
C SER A 112 12.71 8.39 3.78
N LYS A 113 11.94 9.42 4.12
CA LYS A 113 10.61 9.68 3.57
C LYS A 113 10.34 11.17 3.44
N THR A 114 9.41 11.52 2.56
CA THR A 114 8.80 12.85 2.54
C THR A 114 7.34 12.75 2.98
N THR A 115 6.97 13.61 3.92
CA THR A 115 5.59 13.74 4.42
C THR A 115 5.15 15.19 4.30
N PRO A 116 4.68 15.63 3.11
CA PRO A 116 4.06 16.94 2.96
C PRO A 116 2.87 17.12 3.92
N ALA A 117 2.37 18.35 4.04
CA ALA A 117 1.14 18.62 4.79
C ALA A 117 -0.01 17.71 4.32
N ASN A 118 -0.90 17.33 5.25
CA ASN A 118 -2.05 16.46 4.99
C ASN A 118 -1.70 15.04 4.53
N THR A 119 -0.45 14.60 4.70
CA THR A 119 -0.02 13.24 4.38
C THR A 119 0.49 12.51 5.62
N SER A 120 0.47 11.19 5.61
CA SER A 120 1.12 10.37 6.64
C SER A 120 1.70 9.09 6.06
N VAL A 121 2.74 8.57 6.72
CA VAL A 121 3.33 7.26 6.45
C VAL A 121 3.39 6.49 7.75
N SER A 122 2.77 5.32 7.79
CA SER A 122 2.81 4.40 8.93
C SER A 122 3.41 3.06 8.52
N TYR A 123 3.97 2.35 9.50
CA TYR A 123 4.58 1.04 9.29
C TYR A 123 4.03 0.03 10.29
N ARG A 124 3.92 -1.21 9.84
CA ARG A 124 3.78 -2.38 10.71
C ARG A 124 4.74 -3.47 10.27
N TYR A 125 5.10 -4.32 11.22
CA TYR A 125 6.15 -5.32 11.09
C TYR A 125 5.63 -6.69 11.50
N ARG A 126 6.13 -7.75 10.87
CA ARG A 126 5.94 -9.13 11.32
C ARG A 126 7.15 -9.95 10.95
N THR A 127 7.36 -11.05 11.66
CA THR A 127 8.55 -11.89 11.47
C THR A 127 8.16 -13.33 11.19
N SER A 128 9.10 -14.08 10.62
CA SER A 128 8.92 -15.50 10.32
C SER A 128 10.24 -16.26 10.47
N ALA A 129 10.16 -17.52 10.90
CA ALA A 129 11.30 -18.41 10.92
C ALA A 129 11.62 -19.00 9.53
N ASN A 130 10.62 -19.14 8.67
CA ASN A 130 10.71 -19.87 7.39
C ASN A 130 10.26 -19.07 6.15
N GLY A 131 9.76 -17.84 6.33
CA GLY A 131 9.27 -16.98 5.25
C GLY A 131 7.84 -17.32 4.79
N THR A 132 7.17 -18.29 5.41
CA THR A 132 5.80 -18.70 5.07
C THR A 132 4.84 -18.56 6.24
N ASP A 133 5.29 -18.89 7.46
CA ASP A 133 4.50 -18.79 8.68
C ASP A 133 4.87 -17.51 9.43
N TRP A 134 3.95 -16.57 9.46
CA TRP A 134 4.20 -15.21 9.96
C TRP A 134 3.54 -14.95 11.30
N THR A 135 4.20 -14.17 12.15
CA THR A 135 3.56 -13.60 13.35
C THR A 135 2.47 -12.60 12.97
N SER A 136 1.67 -12.21 13.96
CA SER A 136 0.80 -11.03 13.82
C SER A 136 1.61 -9.77 13.55
N TRP A 137 0.98 -8.82 12.86
CA TRP A 137 1.54 -7.50 12.63
C TRP A 137 1.61 -6.67 13.93
N VAL A 138 2.71 -5.95 14.13
CA VAL A 138 2.93 -5.02 15.25
C VAL A 138 3.38 -3.65 14.74
N GLY A 139 3.09 -2.57 15.48
CA GLY A 139 3.38 -1.19 15.03
C GLY A 139 4.79 -0.67 15.32
N SER A 140 5.62 -1.41 16.05
CA SER A 140 6.99 -1.00 16.39
C SER A 140 7.97 -2.14 16.15
N ILE A 141 9.12 -1.83 15.56
CA ILE A 141 10.19 -2.80 15.32
C ILE A 141 10.71 -3.40 16.64
N GLY A 142 10.78 -2.61 17.72
CA GLY A 142 11.20 -3.11 19.03
C GLY A 142 10.23 -4.12 19.66
N SER A 143 9.02 -4.26 19.08
CA SER A 143 8.00 -5.20 19.53
C SER A 143 7.94 -6.47 18.67
N VAL A 144 8.77 -6.60 17.63
CA VAL A 144 8.76 -7.84 16.83
C VAL A 144 9.35 -9.00 17.61
N THR A 145 8.72 -10.16 17.51
CA THR A 145 9.29 -11.40 18.03
C THR A 145 10.47 -11.80 17.15
N SER A 146 11.70 -11.63 17.65
CA SER A 146 12.90 -12.09 16.94
C SER A 146 13.25 -13.54 17.22
N ARG A 147 12.82 -14.07 18.37
CA ARG A 147 13.13 -15.43 18.82
C ARG A 147 12.13 -15.94 19.87
N THR A 148 12.01 -17.25 19.96
CA THR A 148 11.25 -17.95 21.02
C THR A 148 11.98 -19.21 21.49
N GLY A 149 11.61 -19.71 22.66
CA GLY A 149 12.23 -20.87 23.30
C GLY A 149 13.18 -20.48 24.44
N ASP A 150 13.19 -21.30 25.49
CA ASP A 150 13.96 -21.05 26.72
C ASP A 150 15.42 -21.53 26.62
N ASP A 151 15.77 -22.28 25.56
CA ASP A 151 17.14 -22.69 25.31
C ASP A 151 17.96 -21.51 24.79
N SER A 152 18.79 -20.95 25.68
CA SER A 152 19.72 -19.88 25.34
C SER A 152 20.74 -20.27 24.27
N ASN A 153 20.97 -21.57 24.04
CA ASN A 153 21.92 -22.08 23.06
C ASN A 153 21.31 -22.31 21.69
N ASN A 154 20.00 -22.60 21.61
CA ASN A 154 19.34 -22.91 20.34
C ASN A 154 17.87 -22.42 20.29
N PRO A 155 17.63 -21.10 20.40
CA PRO A 155 16.28 -20.57 20.28
C PRO A 155 15.77 -20.70 18.85
N THR A 156 14.44 -20.78 18.68
CA THR A 156 13.83 -20.61 17.36
C THR A 156 14.01 -19.16 16.93
N LYS A 157 14.64 -18.94 15.78
CA LYS A 157 14.96 -17.61 15.25
C LYS A 157 13.98 -17.20 14.15
N TYR A 158 13.37 -16.03 14.30
CA TYR A 158 12.47 -15.44 13.31
C TYR A 158 13.26 -14.53 12.37
N ARG A 159 14.11 -15.16 11.55
CA ARG A 159 15.13 -14.50 10.72
C ARG A 159 14.59 -13.71 9.54
N TYR A 160 13.33 -13.90 9.16
CA TYR A 160 12.69 -13.15 8.09
C TYR A 160 11.85 -12.02 8.67
N LEU A 161 11.92 -10.85 8.04
CA LEU A 161 11.12 -9.68 8.39
C LEU A 161 10.25 -9.29 7.18
N GLN A 162 9.00 -8.95 7.46
CA GLN A 162 8.15 -8.23 6.52
C GLN A 162 7.76 -6.90 7.10
N ILE A 163 7.74 -5.90 6.22
CA ILE A 163 7.35 -4.54 6.52
C ILE A 163 6.18 -4.21 5.62
N GLU A 164 5.13 -3.69 6.22
CA GLU A 164 4.05 -3.06 5.47
C GLU A 164 4.06 -1.57 5.77
N ALA A 165 4.21 -0.77 4.72
CA ALA A 165 4.09 0.66 4.76
C ALA A 165 2.71 1.07 4.23
N THR A 166 2.02 1.96 4.94
CA THR A 166 0.79 2.60 4.47
C THR A 166 1.03 4.09 4.33
N LEU A 167 0.86 4.58 3.11
CA LEU A 167 0.99 5.97 2.72
C LEU A 167 -0.41 6.54 2.58
N SER A 168 -0.70 7.70 3.16
CA SER A 168 -2.02 8.32 3.05
C SER A 168 -1.96 9.83 2.84
N ASN A 169 -3.03 10.37 2.28
CA ASN A 169 -3.26 11.78 1.99
C ASN A 169 -4.75 12.11 2.29
N THR A 170 -5.06 13.25 2.92
CA THR A 170 -6.44 13.73 3.12
C THR A 170 -6.94 14.78 2.11
N ASP A 171 -6.06 15.45 1.36
CA ASP A 171 -6.34 16.52 0.40
C ASP A 171 -6.32 16.13 -1.09
N GLY A 172 -5.84 14.92 -1.43
CA GLY A 172 -5.72 14.45 -2.82
C GLY A 172 -4.69 15.17 -3.70
N ALA A 173 -4.00 16.20 -3.19
CA ALA A 173 -3.02 17.01 -3.89
C ALA A 173 -1.57 16.68 -3.50
N SER A 174 -1.35 16.33 -2.23
CA SER A 174 -0.04 16.05 -1.65
C SER A 174 0.34 14.57 -1.74
N THR A 175 1.55 14.22 -2.16
CA THR A 175 1.96 12.80 -2.28
C THR A 175 3.06 12.49 -1.27
N PRO A 176 2.83 11.63 -0.26
CA PRO A 176 3.92 11.12 0.56
C PRO A 176 4.82 10.17 -0.24
N THR A 177 6.12 10.17 0.05
CA THR A 177 7.07 9.22 -0.57
C THR A 177 7.88 8.49 0.49
N ILE A 178 8.30 7.27 0.17
CA ILE A 178 9.34 6.54 0.91
C ILE A 178 10.49 6.34 -0.08
N ASP A 179 11.66 6.88 0.24
CA ASP A 179 12.82 6.82 -0.64
C ASP A 179 13.65 5.57 -0.33
N SER A 180 13.83 5.29 0.96
CA SER A 180 14.57 4.13 1.45
C SER A 180 14.25 3.85 2.91
N TYR A 181 14.63 2.67 3.39
CA TYR A 181 14.70 2.35 4.81
C TYR A 181 15.90 1.46 5.09
N THR A 182 16.41 1.53 6.32
CA THR A 182 17.52 0.72 6.82
C THR A 182 17.04 -0.09 8.02
N ILE A 183 17.42 -1.37 8.04
CA ILE A 183 17.13 -2.30 9.13
C ILE A 183 18.44 -2.64 9.84
N GLY A 184 18.50 -2.34 11.14
CA GLY A 184 19.55 -2.83 12.02
C GLY A 184 19.19 -4.19 12.60
N TYR A 185 20.15 -5.11 12.62
CA TYR A 185 20.00 -6.41 13.27
C TYR A 185 21.31 -6.87 13.89
N HIS A 186 21.17 -7.68 14.93
CA HIS A 186 22.28 -8.33 15.60
C HIS A 186 22.53 -9.72 15.00
N THR A 187 23.81 -10.08 14.91
CA THR A 187 24.23 -11.47 14.66
C THR A 187 25.01 -11.98 15.86
N ASN A 188 24.87 -13.26 16.20
CA ASN A 188 25.66 -13.88 17.26
C ASN A 188 27.02 -14.38 16.75
N GLN A 189 27.57 -13.72 15.73
CA GLN A 189 28.86 -14.12 15.17
C GLN A 189 29.98 -13.57 16.05
N LYS A 190 30.81 -14.47 16.57
CA LYS A 190 32.02 -14.08 17.31
C LYS A 190 32.91 -13.19 16.41
N PRO A 191 33.53 -12.13 16.95
CA PRO A 191 34.53 -11.38 16.20
C PRO A 191 35.63 -12.29 15.65
N ASN A 192 36.10 -11.99 14.43
CA ASN A 192 37.25 -12.68 13.88
C ASN A 192 38.44 -12.53 14.83
N ALA A 193 39.20 -13.61 15.02
CA ALA A 193 40.44 -13.54 15.78
C ALA A 193 41.36 -12.48 15.14
N PRO A 194 42.11 -11.69 15.92
CA PRO A 194 43.07 -10.75 15.36
C PRO A 194 44.08 -11.48 14.48
N THR A 195 44.27 -11.00 13.25
CA THR A 195 45.38 -11.49 12.41
C THR A 195 46.68 -10.93 12.97
N ALA A 196 47.61 -11.80 13.35
CA ALA A 196 48.92 -11.36 13.80
C ALA A 196 49.60 -10.53 12.70
N MET A 197 50.03 -9.31 13.04
CA MET A 197 50.85 -8.50 12.14
C MET A 197 52.28 -9.04 12.18
N THR A 198 52.86 -9.31 11.01
CA THR A 198 54.30 -9.60 10.92
C THR A 198 55.03 -8.28 11.14
N ALA A 199 55.76 -8.15 12.25
CA ALA A 199 56.63 -7.01 12.47
C ALA A 199 57.81 -7.07 11.49
N VAL A 200 57.92 -6.08 10.60
CA VAL A 200 59.13 -5.87 9.81
C VAL A 200 60.05 -4.98 10.65
N VAL A 201 61.12 -5.57 11.19
CA VAL A 201 62.21 -4.82 11.81
C VAL A 201 63.20 -4.49 10.69
N ASN A 202 63.38 -3.20 10.41
CA ASN A 202 64.38 -2.68 9.49
C ASN A 202 65.66 -2.29 10.23
#